data_AF-A0A925BTT9-F1
#
_entry.id   AF-A0A925BTT9-F1
#
_cell.length_a   1.000
_cell.length_b   1.000
_cell.length_c   1.000
_cell.angle_alpha   90.00
_cell.angle_beta   90.00
_cell.angle_gamma   90.00
#
_symmetry.space_group_name_H-M   'P 1'
#
loop_
_entity.id
_entity.type
_entity.pdbx_description
1 polymer ?
#
loop_
_entity_poly.entity_id
_entity_poly.type
_entity_poly.pdbx_seq_one_letter_code
_entity_poly.pdbx_strand_id
1 'polypeptide(L)'
;DFLGGYGLAIAINHNQGTQQTLYGHLSEIFVKPGDVVKQGAAIGRVGSTGASTGPHLHFEFRQLTTEGWVAMDAGTQLETSLAELVKTLQVAQTPAKPVR
;
A
#
# COMPACT_ATOMS: atom_id res chain seq x y z
N ASP A 1 2.24 -22.72 -5.96
CA ASP A 1 1.70 -22.03 -4.77
C ASP A 1 2.15 -20.58 -4.70
N PHE A 2 1.30 -19.68 -5.18
CA PHE A 2 1.54 -18.23 -5.20
C PHE A 2 1.71 -17.62 -3.79
N LEU A 3 1.14 -18.26 -2.77
CA LEU A 3 1.19 -17.79 -1.38
C LEU A 3 2.52 -18.04 -0.67
N GLY A 4 3.28 -19.07 -1.07
CA GLY A 4 4.55 -19.41 -0.42
C GLY A 4 5.68 -18.41 -0.70
N GLY A 5 5.62 -17.70 -1.83
CA GLY A 5 6.62 -16.72 -2.23
C GLY A 5 6.66 -15.49 -1.33
N TYR A 6 5.51 -15.04 -0.82
CA TYR A 6 5.42 -13.80 -0.05
C TYR A 6 5.98 -13.91 1.37
N GLY A 7 6.12 -15.11 1.93
CA GLY A 7 6.44 -15.27 3.34
C GLY A 7 5.33 -14.69 4.23
N LEU A 8 5.72 -13.98 5.29
CA LEU A 8 4.75 -13.23 6.09
C LEU A 8 4.25 -12.04 5.28
N ALA A 9 2.93 -11.94 5.14
CA ALA A 9 2.32 -10.91 4.32
C ALA A 9 1.04 -10.35 4.94
N ILE A 10 0.75 -9.10 4.61
CA ILE A 10 -0.47 -8.39 4.98
C ILE A 10 -1.14 -7.92 3.69
N ALA A 11 -2.44 -8.18 3.58
CA ALA A 11 -3.29 -7.63 2.53
C ALA A 11 -4.32 -6.68 3.16
N ILE A 12 -4.36 -5.43 2.69
CA ILE A 12 -5.31 -4.41 3.14
C ILE A 12 -6.27 -4.11 2.00
N ASN A 13 -7.56 -4.27 2.25
CA ASN A 13 -8.61 -3.91 1.31
C ASN A 13 -8.94 -2.41 1.42
N HIS A 14 -9.07 -1.75 0.27
CA HIS A 14 -9.39 -0.34 0.12
C HIS A 14 -10.65 -0.18 -0.73
N ASN A 15 -11.19 1.04 -0.81
CA ASN A 15 -12.24 1.42 -1.76
C ASN A 15 -13.40 0.40 -1.82
N GLN A 16 -13.97 0.10 -0.64
CA GLN A 16 -15.07 -0.86 -0.47
C GLN A 16 -14.76 -2.29 -0.96
N GLY A 17 -13.48 -2.68 -0.95
CA GLY A 17 -13.04 -4.02 -1.36
C GLY A 17 -12.79 -4.17 -2.85
N THR A 18 -12.75 -3.08 -3.62
CA THR A 18 -12.41 -3.11 -5.06
C THR A 18 -10.91 -3.01 -5.34
N GLN A 19 -10.13 -2.60 -4.33
CA GLN A 19 -8.68 -2.46 -4.40
C GLN A 19 -8.03 -3.09 -3.18
N GLN A 20 -6.79 -3.52 -3.34
CA GLN A 20 -6.01 -4.12 -2.25
C GLN A 20 -4.55 -3.70 -2.36
N THR A 21 -3.91 -3.42 -1.23
CA THR A 21 -2.44 -3.40 -1.16
C THR A 21 -1.92 -4.64 -0.47
N LEU A 22 -0.86 -5.24 -1.00
CA LEU A 22 -0.17 -6.37 -0.38
C LEU A 22 1.25 -5.96 0.01
N TYR A 23 1.65 -6.36 1.21
CA TYR A 23 2.98 -6.14 1.80
C TYR A 23 3.57 -7.52 2.14
N GLY A 24 4.60 -7.95 1.41
CA GLY A 24 5.26 -9.25 1.58
C GLY A 24 6.67 -9.16 2.17
N HIS A 25 7.25 -10.34 2.39
CA HIS A 25 8.57 -10.58 2.98
C HIS A 25 8.75 -10.02 4.41
N LEU A 26 7.66 -9.85 5.16
CA LEU A 26 7.72 -9.26 6.49
C LEU A 26 8.49 -10.15 7.48
N SER A 27 9.10 -9.54 8.51
CA SER A 27 9.68 -10.26 9.65
C SER A 27 8.69 -10.40 10.81
N GLU A 28 7.71 -9.49 10.89
CA GLU A 28 6.75 -9.41 11.98
C GLU A 28 5.46 -8.72 11.50
N ILE A 29 4.31 -9.15 12.03
CA ILE A 29 2.97 -8.61 11.72
C ILE A 29 2.38 -8.05 13.01
N PHE A 30 1.87 -6.80 12.97
CA PHE A 30 1.29 -6.11 14.13
C PHE A 30 -0.24 -6.09 14.14
N VAL A 31 -0.87 -6.59 13.07
CA VAL A 31 -2.32 -6.56 12.85
C VAL A 31 -2.87 -7.95 12.61
N LYS A 32 -4.17 -8.14 12.77
CA LYS A 32 -4.86 -9.41 12.47
C LYS A 32 -5.94 -9.21 11.41
N PRO A 33 -6.35 -10.29 10.71
CA PRO A 33 -7.46 -10.23 9.78
C PRO A 33 -8.72 -9.62 10.42
N GLY A 34 -9.33 -8.65 9.74
CA GLY A 34 -10.50 -7.92 10.22
C GLY A 34 -10.19 -6.60 10.94
N ASP A 35 -8.94 -6.32 11.29
CA ASP A 35 -8.57 -5.01 11.84
C ASP A 35 -8.78 -3.89 10.81
N VAL A 36 -9.33 -2.76 11.27
CA VAL A 36 -9.41 -1.52 10.48
C VAL A 36 -8.19 -0.67 10.79
N VAL A 37 -7.39 -0.37 9.76
CA VAL A 37 -6.18 0.45 9.88
C VAL A 37 -6.36 1.80 9.20
N LYS A 38 -5.72 2.84 9.76
CA LYS A 38 -5.69 4.18 9.17
C LYS A 38 -4.37 4.39 8.44
N GLN A 39 -4.37 5.28 7.45
CA GLN A 39 -3.12 5.71 6.80
C GLN A 39 -2.12 6.21 7.85
N GLY A 40 -0.87 5.77 7.73
CA GLY A 40 0.21 6.08 8.69
C GLY A 40 0.31 5.11 9.88
N ALA A 41 -0.63 4.17 10.06
CA ALA A 41 -0.51 3.14 11.07
C ALA A 41 0.60 2.13 10.72
N ALA A 42 1.42 1.76 11.71
CA ALA A 42 2.37 0.67 11.56
C ALA A 42 1.64 -0.68 11.54
N ILE A 43 1.84 -1.47 10.49
CA ILE A 43 1.15 -2.76 10.29
C ILE A 43 2.09 -3.97 10.42
N GLY A 44 3.41 -3.77 10.30
CA GLY A 44 4.40 -4.82 10.41
C GLY A 44 5.82 -4.29 10.25
N ARG A 45 6.80 -5.20 10.18
CA ARG A 45 8.22 -4.90 10.01
C ARG A 45 8.76 -5.58 8.76
N VAL A 46 9.56 -4.86 7.97
CA VAL A 46 10.29 -5.42 6.81
C VAL A 46 11.21 -6.56 7.26
N GLY A 47 11.34 -7.59 6.42
CA GLY A 47 12.15 -8.76 6.69
C GLY A 47 12.64 -9.42 5.41
N SER A 48 12.92 -10.71 5.50
CA SER A 48 13.35 -11.55 4.37
C SER A 48 12.75 -12.95 4.50
N THR A 49 11.42 -13.03 4.70
CA THR A 49 10.70 -14.31 4.74
C THR A 49 10.16 -14.70 3.37
N GLY A 50 9.89 -15.99 3.14
CA GLY A 50 9.42 -16.49 1.84
C GLY A 50 10.54 -16.54 0.80
N ALA A 51 10.19 -16.31 -0.47
CA ALA A 51 11.13 -16.29 -1.58
C ALA A 51 11.84 -14.93 -1.66
N SER A 52 12.80 -14.70 -0.77
CA SER A 52 13.54 -13.45 -0.64
C SER A 52 15.04 -13.74 -0.55
N THR A 53 15.87 -12.94 -1.24
CA THR A 53 17.34 -13.06 -1.22
C THR A 53 18.02 -12.12 -0.23
N GLY A 54 17.26 -11.23 0.42
CA GLY A 54 17.73 -10.30 1.42
C GLY A 54 16.62 -9.34 1.89
N PRO A 55 16.82 -8.54 2.95
CA PRO A 55 15.76 -7.72 3.53
C PRO A 55 15.22 -6.66 2.56
N HIS A 56 13.95 -6.77 2.18
CA HIS A 56 13.25 -5.79 1.34
C HIS A 56 11.73 -5.92 1.50
N LEU A 57 11.00 -4.91 1.04
CA LEU A 57 9.54 -4.94 0.99
C LEU A 57 9.09 -5.37 -0.41
N HIS A 58 8.31 -6.43 -0.50
CA HIS A 58 7.49 -6.69 -1.70
C HIS A 58 6.17 -5.95 -1.55
N PHE A 59 5.87 -5.06 -2.48
CA PHE A 59 4.65 -4.27 -2.47
C PHE A 59 3.86 -4.47 -3.75
N GLU A 60 2.56 -4.69 -3.62
CA GLU A 60 1.65 -4.71 -4.76
C GLU A 60 0.45 -3.80 -4.50
N PHE A 61 0.01 -3.13 -5.55
CA PHE A 61 -1.32 -2.57 -5.63
C PHE A 61 -2.14 -3.46 -6.57
N ARG A 62 -3.31 -3.90 -6.11
CA ARG A 62 -4.15 -4.87 -6.80
C ARG A 62 -5.55 -4.31 -7.02
N GLN A 63 -6.12 -4.64 -8.16
CA GLN A 63 -7.49 -4.31 -8.50
C GLN A 63 -8.31 -5.61 -8.64
N LEU A 64 -9.53 -5.59 -8.12
CA LEU A 64 -10.47 -6.68 -8.33
C LEU A 64 -11.05 -6.59 -9.74
N THR A 65 -10.87 -7.64 -10.53
CA THR A 65 -11.42 -7.79 -11.88
C THR A 65 -12.34 -9.00 -11.95
N THR A 66 -12.94 -9.25 -13.11
CA THR A 66 -13.72 -10.48 -13.37
C THR A 66 -12.89 -11.75 -13.27
N GLU A 67 -11.56 -11.65 -13.36
CA GLU A 67 -10.61 -12.76 -13.25
C GLU A 67 -10.03 -12.90 -11.83
N GLY A 68 -10.48 -12.06 -10.89
CA GLY A 68 -9.98 -12.02 -9.52
C GLY A 68 -9.04 -10.84 -9.27
N TRP A 69 -8.12 -11.00 -8.31
CA TRP A 69 -7.17 -9.94 -7.97
C TRP A 69 -6.02 -9.90 -8.97
N VAL A 70 -5.87 -8.76 -9.66
CA VAL A 70 -4.78 -8.54 -10.60
C VAL A 70 -3.85 -7.46 -10.05
N ALA A 71 -2.55 -7.76 -9.96
CA ALA A 71 -1.54 -6.78 -9.60
C ALA A 71 -1.38 -5.77 -10.74
N MET A 72 -1.55 -4.49 -10.41
CA MET A 72 -1.35 -3.37 -11.33
C MET A 72 0.08 -2.84 -11.17
N ASP A 73 0.55 -2.06 -12.15
CA ASP A 73 1.79 -1.31 -11.99
C ASP A 73 1.64 -0.28 -10.86
N ALA A 74 2.28 -0.56 -9.73
CA ALA A 74 2.28 0.31 -8.58
C ALA A 74 3.03 1.63 -8.84
N GLY A 75 3.97 1.66 -9.79
CA GLY A 75 4.75 2.85 -10.14
C GLY A 75 3.86 4.00 -10.56
N THR A 76 2.97 3.78 -11.53
CA THR A 76 2.04 4.82 -12.01
C THR A 76 1.12 5.33 -10.91
N GLN A 77 0.65 4.44 -10.02
CA GLN A 77 -0.22 4.83 -8.92
C GLN A 77 0.53 5.65 -7.85
N LEU A 78 1.77 5.27 -7.55
CA LEU A 78 2.63 5.99 -6.60
C LEU A 78 3.02 7.38 -7.14
N GLU A 79 3.37 7.47 -8.42
CA GLU A 79 3.66 8.75 -9.08
C GLU A 79 2.46 9.70 -9.05
N THR A 80 1.27 9.19 -9.38
CA THR A 80 0.03 9.96 -9.31
C THR A 80 -0.25 10.43 -7.88
N SER A 81 -0.11 9.53 -6.90
CA SER A 81 -0.36 9.85 -5.49
C SER A 81 0.66 10.87 -4.95
N LEU A 82 1.92 10.79 -5.38
CA LEU A 82 2.95 11.77 -5.05
C LEU A 82 2.63 13.14 -5.66
N ALA A 83 2.20 13.17 -6.92
CA ALA A 83 1.81 14.41 -7.58
C ALA A 83 0.61 15.08 -6.85
N GLU A 84 -0.39 14.31 -6.43
CA GLU A 84 -1.51 14.80 -5.63
C GLU A 84 -1.09 15.31 -4.25
N LEU A 85 -0.17 14.59 -3.58
CA LEU A 85 0.38 15.04 -2.30
C LEU A 85 1.10 16.38 -2.45
N VAL A 86 1.99 16.50 -3.44
CA VAL A 86 2.74 17.75 -3.71
C VAL A 86 1.78 18.90 -4.02
N LYS A 87 0.74 18.65 -4.84
CA LYS A 87 -0.30 19.64 -5.14
C LYS A 87 -1.06 20.06 -3.88
N THR A 88 -1.45 19.12 -3.04
CA THR A 88 -2.14 19.40 -1.77
C THR A 88 -1.28 20.25 -0.84
N LEU A 89 0.03 19.94 -0.73
CA LEU A 89 0.96 20.73 0.08
C LEU A 89 1.15 22.16 -0.46
N GLN A 90 1.22 22.34 -1.77
CA GLN A 90 1.30 23.67 -2.39
C GLN A 90 0.06 24.52 -2.11
N VAL A 91 -1.14 23.91 -2.22
CA VAL A 91 -2.40 24.59 -1.90
C VAL A 91 -2.47 24.96 -0.41
N ALA A 92 -2.05 24.06 0.48
CA ALA A 92 -2.00 24.34 1.92
C ALA A 92 -1.01 25.45 2.31
N GLN A 93 0.04 25.67 1.51
CA GLN A 93 1.05 26.72 1.73
C GLN A 93 0.71 28.05 1.05
N THR A 94 -0.31 28.11 0.20
CA THR A 94 -0.70 29.35 -0.48
C THR A 94 -1.47 30.25 0.50
N PRO A 95 -1.00 31.47 0.82
CA PRO A 95 -1.74 32.37 1.69
C PRO A 95 -3.08 32.73 1.06
N ALA A 96 -4.16 32.71 1.85
CA ALA A 96 -5.47 33.15 1.39
C ALA A 96 -5.39 34.59 0.85
N LYS A 97 -5.75 34.77 -0.42
CA LYS A 97 -5.82 36.09 -1.05
C LYS A 97 -6.88 36.92 -0.31
N PRO A 98 -6.57 38.12 0.22
CA PRO A 98 -7.58 38.96 0.85
C PRO A 98 -8.64 39.31 -0.19
N VAL A 99 -9.88 38.91 0.06
CA VAL A 99 -11.03 39.38 -0.72
C VAL A 99 -11.20 40.86 -0.36
N ARG A 100 -11.12 41.73 -1.37
CA ARG A 100 -11.43 43.17 -1.24
C ARG A 100 -12.93 43.38 -1.28
#